data_AF-M2PQQ7-F1
#
_entry.id   AF-M2PQQ7-F1
#
_cell.length_a   1.000
_cell.length_b   1.000
_cell.length_c   1.000
_cell.angle_alpha   90.00
_cell.angle_beta   90.00
_cell.angle_gamma   90.00
#
_symmetry.space_group_name_H-M   'P 1'
#
loop_
_entity.id
_entity.type
_entity.pdbx_description
1 polymer ?
#
loop_
_entity_poly.entity_id
_entity_poly.type
_entity_poly.pdbx_seq_one_letter_code
_entity_poly.pdbx_strand_id
1 'polypeptide(L)'
;MARQLHFTPAATAALVHRRAELIDSGLYLADDNIRTLVCWARLPGSRGRAHQLVVKDADKSSTTEDDADAPSKSPNSADDDAADLTETPKIAEPAHLAIVARISEDKFYMISDANWRPSKYSPHFAEVKASCMLTAPPDTLNLRAFKSDWKVAFGNLLHLQNEIATKGFMEKCGLLSDGSLVKLKHKLFDKNDDGWNSGEEPAANTTPVSEDASTNTESNELESEFHIANWPCWTNEAKAAIEDLKETHTVIPIPVYDHCNRLVKPKQYRAVLQGATVEVHFTLRHWSIGYTASRGGSDSGSGGLDVYSADVFAIHVIRPPPPSTLSSLRKRKVSMKSPVTTPIKRRRVVVPVILSYLVNFLLGPFQLSSPVLSP
;
A
#
# COMPACT_ATOMS: atom_id res chain seq x y z
N MET A 1 -26.90 13.50 3.30
CA MET A 1 -27.70 12.28 3.07
C MET A 1 -26.73 11.18 2.66
N ALA A 2 -26.53 10.16 3.49
CA ALA A 2 -25.64 9.03 3.15
C ALA A 2 -26.39 8.11 2.19
N ARG A 3 -25.95 8.00 0.93
CA ARG A 3 -26.44 6.95 0.03
C ARG A 3 -25.97 5.62 0.60
N GLN A 4 -26.88 4.85 1.18
CA GLN A 4 -26.62 3.43 1.43
C GLN A 4 -26.35 2.79 0.07
N LEU A 5 -25.10 2.40 -0.15
CA LEU A 5 -24.70 1.62 -1.32
C LEU A 5 -25.32 0.23 -1.15
N HIS A 6 -26.55 0.06 -1.64
CA HIS A 6 -27.12 -1.27 -1.83
C HIS A 6 -26.26 -1.98 -2.88
N PHE A 7 -25.49 -2.97 -2.45
CA PHE A 7 -24.71 -3.78 -3.36
C PHE A 7 -25.64 -4.67 -4.17
N THR A 8 -25.48 -4.61 -5.49
CA THR A 8 -26.20 -5.46 -6.42
C THR A 8 -25.60 -6.87 -6.41
N PRO A 9 -26.38 -7.93 -6.66
CA PRO A 9 -25.86 -9.30 -6.80
C PRO A 9 -24.68 -9.41 -7.78
N ALA A 10 -24.66 -8.57 -8.82
CA ALA A 10 -23.56 -8.47 -9.78
C ALA A 10 -22.21 -8.12 -9.14
N ALA A 11 -22.20 -7.26 -8.11
CA ALA A 11 -20.98 -6.91 -7.41
C ALA A 11 -20.38 -8.11 -6.65
N THR A 12 -21.22 -8.98 -6.08
CA THR A 12 -20.75 -10.20 -5.41
C THR A 12 -20.17 -11.19 -6.41
N ALA A 13 -20.79 -11.36 -7.58
CA ALA A 13 -20.26 -12.23 -8.64
C ALA A 13 -18.88 -11.75 -9.13
N ALA A 14 -18.69 -10.44 -9.32
CA ALA A 14 -17.41 -9.87 -9.72
C ALA A 14 -16.29 -10.15 -8.69
N LEU A 15 -16.60 -10.11 -7.38
CA LEU A 15 -15.62 -10.41 -6.33
C LEU A 15 -15.25 -11.89 -6.28
N VAL A 16 -16.21 -12.79 -6.53
CA VAL A 16 -15.95 -14.23 -6.63
C VAL A 16 -15.06 -14.53 -7.84
N HIS A 17 -15.36 -13.92 -8.98
CA HIS A 17 -14.52 -14.03 -10.18
C HIS A 17 -13.10 -13.52 -9.92
N ARG A 18 -12.96 -12.33 -9.31
CA ARG A 18 -11.65 -11.77 -8.98
C ARG A 18 -10.86 -12.66 -8.02
N ARG A 19 -11.52 -13.29 -7.05
CA ARG A 19 -10.88 -14.27 -6.17
C ARG A 19 -10.37 -15.48 -6.94
N ALA A 20 -11.11 -15.98 -7.93
CA ALA A 20 -10.67 -17.09 -8.77
C ALA A 20 -9.43 -16.70 -9.60
N GLU A 21 -9.43 -15.52 -10.24
CA GLU A 21 -8.26 -15.00 -10.97
C GLU A 21 -7.02 -14.90 -10.07
N LEU A 22 -7.19 -14.45 -8.82
CA LEU A 22 -6.11 -14.38 -7.85
C LEU A 22 -5.56 -15.78 -7.53
N ILE A 23 -6.41 -16.79 -7.33
CA ILE A 23 -5.98 -18.18 -7.11
C ILE A 23 -5.26 -18.72 -8.35
N ASP A 24 -5.81 -18.51 -9.55
CA ASP A 24 -5.23 -18.98 -10.81
C ASP A 24 -3.85 -18.35 -11.10
N SER A 25 -3.56 -17.18 -10.53
CA SER A 25 -2.22 -16.57 -10.60
C SER A 25 -1.12 -17.36 -9.88
N GLY A 26 -1.48 -18.26 -8.95
CA GLY A 26 -0.55 -19.05 -8.13
C GLY A 26 0.22 -18.25 -7.06
N LEU A 27 0.12 -16.91 -7.06
CA LEU A 27 0.85 -16.03 -6.13
C LEU A 27 -0.08 -15.32 -5.13
N TYR A 28 -1.35 -15.73 -5.07
CA TYR A 28 -2.28 -15.25 -4.05
C TYR A 28 -2.01 -15.93 -2.70
N LEU A 29 -1.77 -15.12 -1.67
CA LEU A 29 -1.35 -15.62 -0.36
C LEU A 29 -2.36 -16.53 0.32
N ALA A 30 -3.64 -16.51 -0.05
CA ALA A 30 -4.63 -17.42 0.50
C ALA A 30 -4.72 -18.77 -0.23
N ASP A 31 -3.87 -19.01 -1.24
CA ASP A 31 -3.65 -20.33 -1.81
C ASP A 31 -2.63 -21.10 -0.95
N ASP A 32 -2.99 -22.33 -0.57
CA ASP A 32 -2.11 -23.23 0.20
C ASP A 32 -0.88 -23.67 -0.63
N ASN A 33 -0.97 -23.66 -1.96
CA ASN A 33 0.11 -24.05 -2.86
C ASN A 33 1.26 -23.04 -2.90
N ILE A 34 1.06 -21.80 -2.42
CA ILE A 34 2.06 -20.75 -2.60
C ILE A 34 3.44 -21.13 -2.02
N ARG A 35 3.46 -21.91 -0.94
CA ARG A 35 4.69 -22.38 -0.28
C ARG A 35 5.53 -23.31 -1.15
N THR A 36 4.89 -24.06 -2.05
CA THR A 36 5.61 -24.94 -2.97
C THR A 36 6.13 -24.16 -4.18
N LEU A 37 5.49 -23.04 -4.54
CA LEU A 37 5.79 -22.24 -5.72
C LEU A 37 6.89 -21.20 -5.52
N VAL A 38 7.21 -20.83 -4.28
CA VAL A 38 8.20 -19.78 -3.97
C VAL A 38 9.34 -20.30 -3.11
N CYS A 39 10.50 -19.65 -3.18
CA CYS A 39 11.61 -19.86 -2.25
C CYS A 39 12.38 -18.56 -2.00
N TRP A 40 13.20 -18.55 -0.95
CA TRP A 40 14.13 -17.46 -0.69
C TRP A 40 15.44 -17.66 -1.45
N ALA A 41 15.84 -16.67 -2.25
CA ALA A 41 17.10 -16.67 -2.97
C ALA A 41 17.91 -15.40 -2.71
N ARG A 42 19.23 -15.48 -2.87
CA ARG A 42 20.08 -14.29 -2.90
C ARG A 42 20.12 -13.75 -4.31
N LEU A 43 19.89 -12.44 -4.47
CA LEU A 43 20.00 -11.82 -5.79
C LEU A 43 21.49 -11.66 -6.18
N PRO A 44 21.86 -11.94 -7.44
CA PRO A 44 23.19 -11.64 -7.96
C PRO A 44 23.56 -10.17 -7.70
N GLY A 45 24.80 -9.92 -7.27
CA GLY A 45 25.29 -8.56 -6.99
C GLY A 45 24.76 -7.91 -5.71
N SER A 46 23.86 -8.56 -4.96
CA SER A 46 23.42 -8.02 -3.67
C SER A 46 24.57 -8.02 -2.65
N ARG A 47 24.92 -6.84 -2.13
CA ARG A 47 25.91 -6.72 -1.05
C ARG A 47 25.27 -7.17 0.28
N GLY A 48 25.89 -8.12 0.97
CA GLY A 48 25.50 -8.55 2.31
C GLY A 48 24.65 -9.82 2.35
N ARG A 49 23.78 -9.92 3.37
CA ARG A 49 22.95 -11.10 3.66
C ARG A 49 21.48 -10.91 3.27
N ALA A 50 21.24 -10.18 2.17
CA ALA A 50 19.89 -9.92 1.69
C ALA A 50 19.36 -11.13 0.92
N HIS A 51 18.14 -11.56 1.26
CA HIS A 51 17.38 -12.55 0.49
C HIS A 51 16.12 -11.89 -0.08
N GLN A 52 15.69 -12.37 -1.23
CA GLN A 52 14.44 -12.00 -1.86
C GLN A 52 13.63 -13.26 -2.11
N LEU A 53 12.31 -13.16 -1.88
CA LEU A 53 11.41 -14.24 -2.25
C LEU A 53 11.24 -14.24 -3.78
N VAL A 54 11.47 -15.40 -4.39
CA VAL A 54 11.45 -15.60 -5.85
C VAL A 54 10.54 -16.77 -6.20
N VAL A 55 10.07 -16.80 -7.44
CA VAL A 55 9.30 -17.94 -7.98
C VAL A 55 10.27 -19.10 -8.27
N LYS A 56 9.90 -20.33 -7.90
CA LYS A 56 10.67 -21.52 -8.28
C LYS A 56 10.49 -21.78 -9.77
N ASP A 57 11.60 -21.94 -10.49
CA ASP A 57 11.58 -22.45 -11.86
C ASP A 57 10.99 -23.87 -11.82
N ALA A 58 9.78 -24.07 -12.35
CA ALA A 58 9.10 -25.37 -12.40
C ALA A 58 9.94 -26.45 -13.13
N ASP A 59 10.82 -26.02 -14.03
CA ASP A 59 11.58 -26.89 -14.93
C ASP A 59 12.92 -27.40 -14.34
N LYS A 60 13.33 -26.96 -13.14
CA LYS A 60 14.66 -27.27 -12.59
C LYS A 60 14.66 -28.25 -11.39
N SER A 61 13.52 -28.81 -11.00
CA SER A 61 13.45 -29.66 -9.80
C SER A 61 14.01 -31.10 -9.97
N SER A 62 14.78 -31.40 -11.01
CA SER A 62 15.16 -32.78 -11.34
C SER A 62 16.65 -33.14 -11.26
N THR A 63 17.56 -32.26 -10.80
CA THR A 63 19.00 -32.56 -11.03
C THR A 63 20.02 -32.14 -9.97
N THR A 64 19.68 -32.06 -8.68
CA THR A 64 20.71 -31.99 -7.62
C THR A 64 20.26 -32.65 -6.32
N GLU A 65 20.32 -33.98 -6.27
CA GLU A 65 20.59 -34.72 -5.03
C GLU A 65 21.74 -35.70 -5.32
N ASP A 66 22.62 -35.84 -4.33
CA ASP A 66 23.73 -36.78 -4.22
C ASP A 66 25.01 -36.52 -5.01
N ASP A 67 25.87 -35.67 -4.47
CA ASP A 67 27.33 -35.93 -4.49
C ASP A 67 27.99 -35.37 -3.24
N ALA A 68 27.83 -36.13 -2.15
CA ALA A 68 28.58 -35.96 -0.91
C ALA A 68 29.15 -37.31 -0.46
N ASP A 69 29.90 -38.00 -1.32
CA ASP A 69 30.99 -38.88 -0.89
C ASP A 69 31.76 -39.47 -2.09
N ALA A 70 33.00 -39.02 -2.33
CA ALA A 70 34.17 -39.89 -2.54
C ALA A 70 35.40 -39.14 -3.13
N PRO A 71 36.63 -39.57 -2.77
CA PRO A 71 37.87 -38.93 -3.20
C PRO A 71 38.58 -39.64 -4.37
N SER A 72 39.41 -38.86 -5.08
CA SER A 72 40.69 -39.21 -5.74
C SER A 72 40.78 -39.49 -7.26
N LYS A 73 41.63 -38.66 -7.89
CA LYS A 73 42.68 -38.93 -8.91
C LYS A 73 42.30 -39.60 -10.24
N SER A 74 42.58 -38.90 -11.34
CA SER A 74 43.81 -39.13 -12.16
C SER A 74 44.02 -38.03 -13.21
N PRO A 75 45.28 -37.73 -13.60
CA PRO A 75 45.62 -36.72 -14.59
C PRO A 75 45.85 -37.32 -15.99
N ASN A 76 45.70 -36.47 -17.01
CA ASN A 76 46.08 -36.63 -18.43
C ASN A 76 44.94 -36.99 -19.40
N SER A 77 44.28 -35.96 -19.92
CA SER A 77 44.14 -35.80 -21.37
C SER A 77 44.13 -34.31 -21.67
N ALA A 78 45.06 -33.88 -22.52
CA ALA A 78 45.13 -32.54 -23.07
C ALA A 78 44.60 -32.67 -24.49
N ASP A 79 43.38 -32.23 -24.73
CA ASP A 79 42.89 -31.94 -26.07
C ASP A 79 41.84 -30.83 -25.98
N ASP A 80 42.00 -29.89 -26.91
CA ASP A 80 41.31 -28.63 -27.09
C ASP A 80 39.81 -28.80 -27.35
N ASP A 81 38.97 -28.27 -26.47
CA ASP A 81 37.60 -27.88 -26.81
C ASP A 81 37.26 -26.60 -26.01
N ALA A 82 37.43 -25.45 -26.66
CA ALA A 82 37.02 -24.15 -26.17
C ALA A 82 35.48 -24.07 -26.16
N ALA A 83 34.85 -24.79 -25.23
CA ALA A 83 33.43 -24.74 -24.97
C ALA A 83 33.06 -23.33 -24.47
N ASP A 84 32.11 -22.73 -25.16
CA ASP A 84 31.49 -21.44 -24.89
C ASP A 84 30.76 -21.48 -23.53
N LEU A 85 31.48 -21.12 -22.47
CA LEU A 85 31.00 -21.10 -21.08
C LEU A 85 30.36 -19.76 -20.70
N THR A 86 29.72 -19.06 -21.62
CA THR A 86 29.04 -17.77 -21.35
C THR A 86 27.57 -17.91 -20.95
N GLU A 87 27.22 -18.93 -20.16
CA GLU A 87 25.90 -18.98 -19.52
C GLU A 87 25.80 -17.87 -18.47
N THR A 88 25.29 -16.71 -18.90
CA THR A 88 24.92 -15.63 -17.97
C THR A 88 23.91 -16.17 -16.96
N PRO A 89 24.17 -16.02 -15.64
CA PRO A 89 23.30 -16.57 -14.62
C PRO A 89 21.90 -15.95 -14.73
N LYS A 90 20.90 -16.77 -15.07
CA LYS A 90 19.49 -16.37 -15.12
C LYS A 90 19.11 -15.76 -13.78
N ILE A 91 18.79 -14.46 -13.77
CA ILE A 91 18.38 -13.74 -12.57
C ILE A 91 17.00 -14.27 -12.17
N ALA A 92 16.88 -14.79 -10.94
CA ALA A 92 15.62 -15.31 -10.43
C ALA A 92 14.58 -14.18 -10.32
N GLU A 93 13.36 -14.44 -10.80
CA GLU A 93 12.28 -13.46 -10.83
C GLU A 93 11.67 -13.27 -9.43
N PRO A 94 11.51 -12.02 -8.95
CA PRO A 94 10.78 -11.71 -7.73
C PRO A 94 9.39 -12.34 -7.67
N ALA A 95 9.03 -12.93 -6.53
CA ALA A 95 7.66 -13.38 -6.31
C ALA A 95 6.74 -12.17 -6.07
N HIS A 96 5.86 -11.91 -7.02
CA HIS A 96 4.82 -10.88 -6.97
C HIS A 96 3.58 -11.39 -6.22
N LEU A 97 3.63 -11.29 -4.89
CA LEU A 97 2.57 -11.80 -4.01
C LEU A 97 1.34 -10.89 -4.03
N ALA A 98 0.16 -11.50 -3.97
CA ALA A 98 -1.11 -10.80 -3.83
C ALA A 98 -1.79 -11.11 -2.49
N ILE A 99 -2.42 -10.10 -1.88
CA ILE A 99 -3.29 -10.27 -0.70
C ILE A 99 -4.51 -9.36 -0.79
N VAL A 100 -5.68 -9.84 -0.35
CA VAL A 100 -6.86 -9.00 -0.14
C VAL A 100 -7.04 -8.72 1.35
N ALA A 101 -7.01 -7.45 1.73
CA ALA A 101 -6.99 -7.03 3.12
C ALA A 101 -7.65 -5.66 3.33
N ARG A 102 -7.90 -5.29 4.59
CA ARG A 102 -8.32 -3.94 4.96
C ARG A 102 -7.13 -3.12 5.46
N ILE A 103 -6.91 -1.93 4.90
CA ILE A 103 -5.93 -0.98 5.41
C ILE A 103 -6.42 -0.43 6.76
N SER A 104 -5.56 -0.49 7.78
CA SER A 104 -5.81 0.03 9.12
C SER A 104 -6.11 1.52 9.08
N GLU A 105 -7.09 1.97 9.88
CA GLU A 105 -7.41 3.39 10.01
C GLU A 105 -6.37 4.12 10.88
N ASP A 106 -5.85 3.47 11.91
CA ASP A 106 -4.99 4.13 12.91
C ASP A 106 -3.50 4.06 12.54
N LYS A 107 -3.09 3.04 11.79
CA LYS A 107 -1.68 2.79 11.43
C LYS A 107 -1.46 3.01 9.94
N PHE A 108 -1.73 4.23 9.47
CA PHE A 108 -1.67 4.63 8.06
C PHE A 108 -0.75 5.83 7.82
N TYR A 109 0.33 5.58 7.10
CA TYR A 109 1.35 6.55 6.66
C TYR A 109 1.64 6.38 5.16
N MET A 110 0.72 5.79 4.40
CA MET A 110 0.86 5.55 2.97
C MET A 110 0.30 6.74 2.18
N ILE A 111 0.88 7.91 2.47
CA ILE A 111 0.60 9.20 1.84
C ILE A 111 1.88 9.72 1.17
N SER A 112 1.74 10.74 0.32
CA SER A 112 2.84 11.28 -0.51
C SER A 112 4.10 11.68 0.26
N ASP A 113 3.97 12.22 1.47
CA ASP A 113 5.11 12.59 2.32
C ASP A 113 5.33 11.63 3.49
N ALA A 114 4.56 10.53 3.56
CA ALA A 114 4.50 9.61 4.69
C ALA A 114 4.34 10.28 6.07
N ASN A 115 3.81 11.51 6.12
CA ASN A 115 3.80 12.39 7.30
C ASN A 115 5.20 12.60 7.91
N TRP A 116 6.22 12.69 7.07
CA TRP A 116 7.60 12.81 7.47
C TRP A 116 7.85 14.08 8.29
N ARG A 117 8.69 13.91 9.31
CA ARG A 117 9.32 14.96 10.09
C ARG A 117 10.74 14.51 10.41
N PRO A 118 11.75 15.41 10.36
CA PRO A 118 13.10 15.07 10.74
C PRO A 118 13.13 14.44 12.13
N SER A 119 13.79 13.29 12.26
CA SER A 119 13.95 12.59 13.52
C SER A 119 15.26 11.83 13.59
N LYS A 120 15.63 11.31 14.77
CA LYS A 120 16.81 10.47 14.94
C LYS A 120 16.82 9.23 14.03
N TYR A 121 15.64 8.71 13.65
CA TYR A 121 15.50 7.48 12.87
C TYR A 121 15.24 7.72 11.38
N SER A 122 14.85 8.94 10.99
CA SER A 122 14.65 9.34 9.60
C SER A 122 15.05 10.82 9.49
N PRO A 123 16.37 11.09 9.44
CA PRO A 123 16.89 12.46 9.40
C PRO A 123 16.67 13.11 8.04
N HIS A 124 16.58 12.32 6.97
CA HIS A 124 16.48 12.81 5.60
C HIS A 124 15.15 12.40 4.96
N PHE A 125 14.54 13.32 4.21
CA PHE A 125 13.27 13.07 3.55
C PHE A 125 13.40 12.04 2.42
N ALA A 126 14.52 12.01 1.70
CA ALA A 126 14.81 11.05 0.64
C ALA A 126 14.73 9.57 1.09
N GLU A 127 14.98 9.31 2.38
CA GLU A 127 14.98 7.94 2.93
C GLU A 127 13.60 7.48 3.44
N VAL A 128 12.61 8.38 3.40
CA VAL A 128 11.30 8.08 3.95
C VAL A 128 10.62 6.97 3.16
N LYS A 129 9.90 6.12 3.90
CA LYS A 129 9.09 5.04 3.32
C LYS A 129 7.65 5.23 3.75
N ALA A 130 6.78 5.37 2.75
CA ALA A 130 5.34 5.28 2.95
C ALA A 130 5.01 3.91 3.52
N SER A 131 4.14 3.83 4.52
CA SER A 131 3.80 2.54 5.15
C SER A 131 2.37 2.47 5.65
N CYS A 132 1.80 1.28 5.69
CA CYS A 132 0.51 1.04 6.33
C CYS A 132 0.47 -0.35 6.96
N MET A 133 -0.49 -0.56 7.85
CA MET A 133 -0.81 -1.88 8.37
C MET A 133 -2.07 -2.43 7.71
N LEU A 134 -2.07 -3.72 7.39
CA LEU A 134 -3.21 -4.48 6.94
C LEU A 134 -3.84 -5.25 8.10
N THR A 135 -5.15 -5.37 8.03
CA THR A 135 -6.01 -6.16 8.92
C THR A 135 -6.93 -7.03 8.07
N ALA A 136 -7.61 -8.00 8.71
CA ALA A 136 -8.60 -8.82 8.03
C ALA A 136 -9.69 -7.96 7.36
N PRO A 137 -10.17 -8.36 6.15
CA PRO A 137 -11.34 -7.73 5.55
C PRO A 137 -12.56 -7.73 6.51
N PRO A 138 -13.45 -6.73 6.41
CA PRO A 138 -14.62 -6.65 7.27
C PRO A 138 -15.62 -7.78 6.97
N ASP A 139 -16.36 -8.22 8.00
CA ASP A 139 -17.37 -9.27 7.88
C ASP A 139 -18.67 -8.76 7.25
N THR A 140 -18.59 -8.44 5.96
CA THR A 140 -19.74 -8.05 5.16
C THR A 140 -20.03 -9.14 4.16
N LEU A 141 -21.30 -9.29 3.78
CA LEU A 141 -21.77 -10.37 2.90
C LEU A 141 -20.88 -10.55 1.66
N ASN A 142 -20.47 -9.45 1.03
CA ASN A 142 -19.72 -9.47 -0.23
C ASN A 142 -18.22 -9.70 -0.05
N LEU A 143 -17.67 -9.48 1.15
CA LEU A 143 -16.25 -9.65 1.45
C LEU A 143 -15.99 -10.90 2.30
N ARG A 144 -17.02 -11.72 2.55
CA ARG A 144 -16.93 -12.90 3.41
C ARG A 144 -15.89 -13.90 2.90
N ALA A 145 -15.81 -14.11 1.58
CA ALA A 145 -14.81 -15.00 0.97
C ALA A 145 -13.38 -14.54 1.30
N PHE A 146 -13.08 -13.25 1.11
CA PHE A 146 -11.76 -12.71 1.45
C PHE A 146 -11.49 -12.65 2.96
N LYS A 147 -12.54 -12.51 3.79
CA LYS A 147 -12.38 -12.61 5.24
C LYS A 147 -11.98 -14.03 5.66
N SER A 148 -12.56 -15.08 5.07
CA SER A 148 -12.14 -16.46 5.35
C SER A 148 -10.71 -16.73 4.89
N ASP A 149 -10.30 -16.12 3.79
CA ASP A 149 -8.95 -16.24 3.22
C ASP A 149 -7.85 -15.65 4.14
N TRP A 150 -8.20 -14.66 4.96
CA TRP A 150 -7.23 -13.97 5.82
C TRP A 150 -6.40 -14.90 6.71
N LYS A 151 -7.03 -15.93 7.29
CA LYS A 151 -6.33 -16.88 8.17
C LYS A 151 -5.26 -17.65 7.41
N VAL A 152 -5.56 -18.08 6.18
CA VAL A 152 -4.62 -18.80 5.32
C VAL A 152 -3.51 -17.86 4.87
N ALA A 153 -3.85 -16.68 4.37
CA ALA A 153 -2.88 -15.67 3.94
C ALA A 153 -1.90 -15.27 5.05
N PHE A 154 -2.41 -15.00 6.26
CA PHE A 154 -1.57 -14.68 7.41
C PHE A 154 -0.69 -15.87 7.82
N GLY A 155 -1.23 -17.10 7.79
CA GLY A 155 -0.48 -18.32 8.06
C GLY A 155 0.65 -18.56 7.07
N ASN A 156 0.41 -18.29 5.79
CA ASN A 156 1.42 -18.37 4.73
C ASN A 156 2.52 -17.32 4.91
N LEU A 157 2.17 -16.06 5.22
CA LEU A 157 3.17 -15.04 5.56
C LEU A 157 4.03 -15.42 6.77
N LEU A 158 3.40 -15.96 7.83
CA LEU A 158 4.12 -16.42 9.01
C LEU A 158 5.06 -17.59 8.68
N HIS A 159 4.62 -18.52 7.84
CA HIS A 159 5.44 -19.63 7.36
C HIS A 159 6.67 -19.12 6.60
N LEU A 160 6.47 -18.28 5.58
CA LEU A 160 7.55 -17.70 4.77
C LEU A 160 8.54 -16.89 5.63
N GLN A 161 8.05 -16.15 6.63
CA GLN A 161 8.89 -15.43 7.58
C GLN A 161 9.76 -16.40 8.40
N ASN A 162 9.19 -17.52 8.86
CA ASN A 162 9.91 -18.49 9.68
C ASN A 162 10.89 -19.36 8.89
N GLU A 163 10.61 -19.62 7.62
CA GLU A 163 11.44 -20.44 6.73
C GLU A 163 12.86 -19.88 6.58
N ILE A 164 13.00 -18.56 6.44
CA ILE A 164 14.29 -17.88 6.26
C ILE A 164 14.88 -17.31 7.56
N ALA A 165 14.24 -17.57 8.70
CA ALA A 165 14.69 -17.03 9.98
C ALA A 165 16.11 -17.51 10.30
N THR A 166 16.96 -16.58 10.75
CA THR A 166 18.36 -16.89 11.02
C THR A 166 18.46 -17.67 12.33
N LYS A 167 19.08 -18.85 12.29
CA LYS A 167 19.28 -19.68 13.50
C LYS A 167 20.01 -18.88 14.59
N GLY A 168 19.41 -18.83 15.78
CA GLY A 168 19.94 -18.09 16.94
C GLY A 168 19.47 -16.63 17.03
N PHE A 169 18.80 -16.09 16.00
CA PHE A 169 18.19 -14.77 16.07
C PHE A 169 16.81 -14.91 16.73
N MET A 170 16.59 -14.13 17.79
CA MET A 170 15.35 -14.18 18.57
C MET A 170 14.37 -13.08 18.16
N GLU A 171 14.86 -12.02 17.52
CA GLU A 171 14.06 -10.86 17.15
C GLU A 171 13.70 -10.91 15.66
N LYS A 172 12.44 -10.62 15.37
CA LYS A 172 11.90 -10.50 14.00
C LYS A 172 11.12 -9.20 13.91
N CYS A 173 11.33 -8.41 12.85
CA CYS A 173 10.60 -7.17 12.67
C CYS A 173 10.28 -6.86 11.20
N GLY A 174 9.35 -5.93 10.99
CA GLY A 174 9.14 -5.28 9.69
C GLY A 174 7.99 -5.83 8.84
N LEU A 175 7.62 -7.12 8.96
CA LEU A 175 6.50 -7.72 8.22
C LEU A 175 5.26 -7.95 9.10
N LEU A 176 5.35 -8.80 10.12
CA LEU A 176 4.23 -9.11 11.01
C LEU A 176 4.35 -8.32 12.33
N SER A 177 3.24 -7.75 12.80
CA SER A 177 3.15 -7.01 14.07
C SER A 177 1.93 -7.48 14.88
N ASP A 178 2.05 -7.50 16.20
CA ASP A 178 0.93 -7.72 17.14
C ASP A 178 0.13 -9.01 16.86
N GLY A 179 0.77 -10.02 16.26
CA GLY A 179 0.19 -11.32 15.91
C GLY A 179 -0.96 -11.30 14.88
N SER A 180 -1.29 -10.14 14.32
CA SER A 180 -2.49 -9.98 13.49
C SER A 180 -2.40 -8.90 12.41
N LEU A 181 -1.32 -8.12 12.38
CA LEU A 181 -1.12 -7.03 11.43
C LEU A 181 0.00 -7.38 10.46
N VAL A 182 -0.21 -7.03 9.18
CA VAL A 182 0.82 -7.11 8.14
C VAL A 182 1.25 -5.70 7.78
N LYS A 183 2.53 -5.38 7.93
CA LYS A 183 3.10 -4.09 7.59
C LYS A 183 3.56 -4.09 6.14
N LEU A 184 3.09 -3.10 5.40
CA LEU A 184 3.50 -2.82 4.03
C LEU A 184 4.32 -1.54 4.00
N LYS A 185 5.23 -1.45 3.01
CA LYS A 185 5.97 -0.22 2.76
C LYS A 185 6.19 0.04 1.28
N HIS A 186 6.52 1.28 0.96
CA HIS A 186 6.90 1.71 -0.37
C HIS A 186 7.95 2.81 -0.26
N LYS A 187 8.99 2.74 -1.10
CA LYS A 187 10.03 3.76 -1.18
C LYS A 187 9.48 4.93 -2.00
N LEU A 188 9.58 6.16 -1.50
CA LEU A 188 9.00 7.32 -2.18
C LEU A 188 9.95 8.03 -3.15
N PHE A 189 11.26 7.87 -2.96
CA PHE A 189 12.27 8.58 -3.73
C PHE A 189 13.37 7.64 -4.20
N ASP A 190 13.81 7.80 -5.44
CA ASP A 190 15.06 7.24 -5.96
C ASP A 190 16.04 8.39 -6.20
N LYS A 191 17.32 8.14 -5.90
CA LYS A 191 18.37 9.10 -6.27
C LYS A 191 18.55 8.99 -7.77
N ASN A 192 18.61 10.13 -8.45
CA ASN A 192 19.05 10.17 -9.84
C ASN A 192 20.53 9.77 -9.81
N ASP A 193 20.90 8.68 -10.49
CA ASP A 193 22.31 8.32 -10.63
C ASP A 193 23.00 9.43 -11.45
N ASP A 194 23.69 10.31 -10.73
CA ASP A 194 24.21 11.60 -11.18
C ASP A 194 25.48 11.48 -12.04
N GLY A 195 25.90 10.28 -12.43
CA GLY A 195 27.14 10.17 -13.21
C GLY A 195 27.78 8.81 -13.37
N TRP A 196 27.03 7.72 -13.52
CA TRP A 196 27.52 6.64 -14.40
C TRP A 196 26.85 6.74 -15.76
N ASN A 197 26.89 7.94 -16.31
CA ASN A 197 26.98 8.13 -17.75
C ASN A 197 28.24 7.37 -18.16
N SER A 198 28.11 6.08 -18.46
CA SER A 198 29.03 5.38 -19.35
C SER A 198 29.28 6.36 -20.49
N GLY A 199 30.53 6.76 -20.71
CA GLY A 199 30.94 7.66 -21.78
C GLY A 199 30.73 7.06 -23.17
N GLU A 200 29.63 6.36 -23.41
CA GLU A 200 29.01 6.30 -24.71
C GLU A 200 28.37 7.67 -24.92
N GLU A 201 29.16 8.56 -25.52
CA GLU A 201 28.57 9.59 -26.37
C GLU A 201 27.43 8.95 -27.17
N PRO A 202 26.25 9.58 -27.28
CA PRO A 202 25.27 9.16 -28.25
C PRO A 202 25.92 9.32 -29.63
N ALA A 203 26.45 8.22 -30.16
CA ALA A 203 26.96 8.16 -31.50
C ALA A 203 25.84 8.69 -32.41
N ALA A 204 26.15 9.77 -33.12
CA ALA A 204 25.28 10.43 -34.06
C ALA A 204 25.01 9.52 -35.27
N ASN A 205 24.34 8.39 -35.06
CA ASN A 205 23.68 7.61 -36.09
C ASN A 205 22.20 7.96 -36.06
N THR A 206 21.93 9.21 -36.42
CA THR A 206 20.65 9.64 -36.97
C THR A 206 20.49 8.96 -38.32
N THR A 207 20.02 7.72 -38.32
CA THR A 207 19.41 7.12 -39.51
C THR A 207 18.13 7.92 -39.79
N PRO A 208 17.98 8.57 -40.95
CA PRO A 208 16.73 9.24 -41.31
C PRO A 208 15.68 8.16 -41.57
N VAL A 209 14.93 7.81 -40.53
CA VAL A 209 13.76 6.94 -40.65
C VAL A 209 12.61 7.80 -41.20
N SER A 210 12.40 7.64 -42.50
CA SER A 210 11.16 7.78 -43.26
C SER A 210 9.93 8.31 -42.50
N GLU A 211 9.38 9.42 -42.99
CA GLU A 211 8.22 10.18 -42.50
C GLU A 211 6.85 9.50 -42.68
N ASP A 212 6.77 8.19 -42.88
CA ASP A 212 5.51 7.51 -43.18
C ASP A 212 5.08 6.51 -42.08
N ALA A 213 3.82 6.69 -41.66
CA ALA A 213 3.01 5.88 -40.74
C ALA A 213 3.01 6.30 -39.25
N SER A 214 2.11 7.25 -38.98
CA SER A 214 1.37 7.49 -37.74
C SER A 214 1.08 6.23 -36.91
N THR A 215 1.99 5.87 -36.02
CA THR A 215 1.70 5.03 -34.86
C THR A 215 1.56 5.96 -33.67
N ASN A 216 0.33 6.04 -33.13
CA ASN A 216 -0.01 6.67 -31.85
C ASN A 216 0.88 6.08 -30.74
N THR A 217 2.10 6.60 -30.62
CA THR A 217 2.93 6.42 -29.45
C THR A 217 2.36 7.38 -28.42
N GLU A 218 1.21 7.00 -27.83
CA GLU A 218 0.75 7.55 -26.56
C GLU A 218 1.83 7.19 -25.55
N SER A 219 2.91 7.96 -25.53
CA SER A 219 3.81 8.04 -24.41
C SER A 219 2.91 8.35 -23.22
N ASN A 220 2.68 7.34 -22.39
CA ASN A 220 1.99 7.40 -21.10
C ASN A 220 2.78 8.30 -20.16
N GLU A 221 2.94 9.57 -20.54
CA GLU A 221 3.48 10.61 -19.70
C GLU A 221 2.50 10.74 -18.55
N LEU A 222 2.96 10.30 -17.37
CA LEU A 222 2.19 10.43 -16.16
C LEU A 222 1.78 11.89 -16.00
N GLU A 223 0.56 12.14 -15.53
CA GLU A 223 0.11 13.51 -15.28
C GLU A 223 1.15 14.26 -14.41
N SER A 224 1.32 15.55 -14.66
CA SER A 224 2.34 16.37 -13.98
C SER A 224 2.26 16.32 -12.44
N GLU A 225 1.13 15.90 -11.87
CA GLU A 225 0.92 15.66 -10.44
C GLU A 225 1.76 14.51 -9.85
N PHE A 226 2.27 13.59 -10.68
CA PHE A 226 3.12 12.48 -10.25
C PHE A 226 4.62 12.83 -10.28
N HIS A 227 4.98 14.01 -10.78
CA HIS A 227 6.37 14.48 -10.85
C HIS A 227 6.80 15.13 -9.53
N ILE A 228 8.10 15.06 -9.22
CA ILE A 228 8.68 15.63 -7.98
C ILE A 228 8.38 17.12 -7.81
N ALA A 229 8.31 17.87 -8.91
CA ALA A 229 8.01 19.30 -8.92
C ALA A 229 6.62 19.63 -8.32
N ASN A 230 5.64 18.73 -8.47
CA ASN A 230 4.26 18.91 -8.00
C ASN A 230 3.90 17.94 -6.85
N TRP A 231 4.90 17.26 -6.28
CA TRP A 231 4.67 16.22 -5.29
C TRP A 231 4.08 16.78 -4.00
N PRO A 232 2.90 16.32 -3.54
CA PRO A 232 2.22 16.95 -2.42
C PRO A 232 2.90 16.65 -1.09
N CYS A 233 3.20 17.70 -0.32
CA CYS A 233 3.71 17.61 1.05
C CYS A 233 2.77 18.35 2.01
N TRP A 234 2.49 17.75 3.18
CA TRP A 234 1.53 18.27 4.15
C TRP A 234 2.19 18.94 5.36
N THR A 235 3.37 18.46 5.77
CA THR A 235 4.16 19.10 6.83
C THR A 235 5.01 20.25 6.26
N ASN A 236 5.34 21.24 7.08
CA ASN A 236 6.19 22.36 6.65
C ASN A 236 7.62 21.89 6.40
N GLU A 237 8.08 20.92 7.19
CA GLU A 237 9.39 20.31 7.10
C GLU A 237 9.55 19.53 5.78
N ALA A 238 8.55 18.73 5.39
CA ALA A 238 8.57 18.02 4.11
C ALA A 238 8.50 18.99 2.91
N LYS A 239 7.72 20.07 3.02
CA LYS A 239 7.67 21.12 1.97
C LYS A 239 8.99 21.85 1.79
N ALA A 240 9.78 22.03 2.85
CA ALA A 240 11.12 22.59 2.71
C ALA A 240 12.07 21.56 2.09
N ALA A 241 12.07 20.32 2.61
CA ALA A 241 12.99 19.28 2.16
C ALA A 241 12.74 18.81 0.71
N ILE A 242 11.50 18.87 0.21
CA ILE A 242 11.21 18.46 -1.18
C ILE A 242 11.89 19.37 -2.21
N GLU A 243 12.13 20.65 -1.89
CA GLU A 243 12.80 21.58 -2.80
C GLU A 243 14.24 21.13 -3.08
N ASP A 244 14.97 20.67 -2.05
CA ASP A 244 16.33 20.15 -2.16
C ASP A 244 16.41 18.85 -2.98
N LEU A 245 15.32 18.08 -3.01
CA LEU A 245 15.26 16.80 -3.73
C LEU A 245 14.96 16.94 -5.21
N LYS A 246 14.38 18.06 -5.67
CA LYS A 246 13.94 18.24 -7.07
C LYS A 246 15.06 18.05 -8.09
N GLU A 247 16.29 18.37 -7.72
CA GLU A 247 17.46 18.28 -8.62
C GLU A 247 18.12 16.89 -8.57
N THR A 248 18.04 16.21 -7.42
CA THR A 248 18.87 15.03 -7.12
C THR A 248 18.10 13.73 -7.11
N HIS A 249 16.77 13.78 -7.02
CA HIS A 249 15.92 12.61 -6.87
C HIS A 249 14.75 12.64 -7.84
N THR A 250 14.22 11.45 -8.09
CA THR A 250 12.92 11.22 -8.72
C THR A 250 11.97 10.63 -7.70
N VAL A 251 10.70 10.97 -7.82
CA VAL A 251 9.65 10.34 -7.01
C VAL A 251 9.28 9.01 -7.63
N ILE A 252 9.02 8.01 -6.78
CA ILE A 252 8.40 6.75 -7.13
C ILE A 252 6.96 6.81 -6.59
N PRO A 253 5.95 7.09 -7.43
CA PRO A 253 4.57 7.11 -6.98
C PRO A 253 4.09 5.70 -6.66
N ILE A 254 3.23 5.58 -5.65
CA ILE A 254 2.56 4.31 -5.32
C ILE A 254 1.49 4.08 -6.39
N PRO A 255 1.52 2.97 -7.17
CA PRO A 255 0.46 2.69 -8.13
C PRO A 255 -0.81 2.28 -7.37
N VAL A 256 -1.75 3.22 -7.27
CA VAL A 256 -3.02 3.02 -6.57
C VAL A 256 -4.15 3.17 -7.57
N TYR A 257 -4.99 2.15 -7.70
CA TYR A 257 -6.13 2.13 -8.60
C TYR A 257 -7.43 2.17 -7.80
N ASP A 258 -8.36 3.03 -8.18
CA ASP A 258 -9.69 3.07 -7.58
C ASP A 258 -10.53 1.85 -8.00
N HIS A 259 -11.75 1.75 -7.47
CA HIS A 259 -12.71 0.70 -7.81
C HIS A 259 -13.16 0.69 -9.29
N CYS A 260 -12.80 1.70 -10.07
CA CYS A 260 -13.01 1.79 -11.51
C CYS A 260 -11.71 1.54 -12.30
N ASN A 261 -10.66 1.02 -11.65
CA ASN A 261 -9.32 0.80 -12.22
C ASN A 261 -8.65 2.09 -12.77
N ARG A 262 -8.96 3.25 -12.20
CA ARG A 262 -8.30 4.51 -12.56
C ARG A 262 -7.20 4.84 -11.56
N LEU A 263 -6.08 5.34 -12.07
CA LEU A 263 -4.95 5.76 -11.25
C LEU A 263 -5.37 6.90 -10.31
N VAL A 264 -5.13 6.71 -9.01
CA VAL A 264 -5.47 7.66 -7.95
C VAL A 264 -4.33 8.65 -7.77
N LYS A 265 -4.66 9.93 -7.68
CA LYS A 265 -3.68 11.00 -7.52
C LYS A 265 -3.05 10.97 -6.11
N PRO A 266 -1.77 11.35 -5.94
CA PRO A 266 -1.11 11.29 -4.63
C PRO A 266 -1.81 12.10 -3.53
N LYS A 267 -2.44 13.24 -3.89
CA LYS A 267 -3.26 14.06 -2.96
C LYS A 267 -4.46 13.31 -2.39
N GLN A 268 -4.93 12.27 -3.06
CA GLN A 268 -6.12 11.51 -2.71
C GLN A 268 -5.81 10.21 -1.96
N TYR A 269 -4.55 9.76 -1.88
CA TYR A 269 -4.18 8.48 -1.26
C TYR A 269 -4.81 8.29 0.11
N ARG A 270 -4.76 9.29 0.99
CA ARG A 270 -5.35 9.20 2.32
C ARG A 270 -6.86 8.94 2.28
N ALA A 271 -7.58 9.73 1.49
CA ALA A 271 -9.03 9.65 1.40
C ALA A 271 -9.51 8.35 0.75
N VAL A 272 -8.69 7.76 -0.12
CA VAL A 272 -9.03 6.55 -0.88
C VAL A 272 -8.58 5.27 -0.18
N LEU A 273 -7.45 5.27 0.55
CA LEU A 273 -6.86 4.07 1.12
C LEU A 273 -7.17 3.86 2.61
N GLN A 274 -7.26 4.92 3.41
CA GLN A 274 -7.36 4.79 4.87
C GLN A 274 -8.71 4.13 5.26
N GLY A 275 -8.67 2.87 5.69
CA GLY A 275 -9.86 2.08 6.03
C GLY A 275 -10.47 1.27 4.85
N ALA A 276 -9.90 1.38 3.65
CA ALA A 276 -10.38 0.69 2.45
C ALA A 276 -10.08 -0.81 2.49
N THR A 277 -10.89 -1.61 1.79
CA THR A 277 -10.53 -3.00 1.47
C THR A 277 -9.87 -3.01 0.10
N VAL A 278 -8.67 -3.55 0.04
CA VAL A 278 -7.77 -3.47 -1.10
C VAL A 278 -7.23 -4.85 -1.45
N GLU A 279 -6.93 -5.03 -2.73
CA GLU A 279 -6.00 -6.03 -3.22
C GLU A 279 -4.63 -5.37 -3.33
N VAL A 280 -3.61 -5.94 -2.68
CA VAL A 280 -2.25 -5.40 -2.68
C VAL A 280 -1.31 -6.40 -3.32
N HIS A 281 -0.47 -5.90 -4.22
CA HIS A 281 0.63 -6.63 -4.82
C HIS A 281 1.97 -6.12 -4.30
N PHE A 282 2.82 -7.03 -3.84
CA PHE A 282 4.09 -6.69 -3.21
C PHE A 282 5.12 -7.80 -3.36
N THR A 283 6.39 -7.44 -3.15
CA THR A 283 7.51 -8.39 -3.06
C THR A 283 7.99 -8.52 -1.62
N LEU A 284 8.60 -9.67 -1.28
CA LEU A 284 9.19 -9.90 0.03
C LEU A 284 10.72 -9.91 -0.01
N ARG A 285 11.33 -9.21 0.95
CA ARG A 285 12.78 -9.21 1.19
C ARG A 285 13.10 -9.46 2.66
N HIS A 286 14.25 -10.07 2.90
CA HIS A 286 14.77 -10.40 4.23
C HIS A 286 16.23 -9.97 4.35
N TRP A 287 16.60 -9.46 5.53
CA TRP A 287 17.99 -9.21 5.92
C TRP A 287 18.23 -9.76 7.32
N SER A 288 19.36 -10.41 7.52
CA SER A 288 19.85 -10.78 8.84
C SER A 288 20.89 -9.76 9.34
N ILE A 289 20.58 -9.10 10.44
CA ILE A 289 21.45 -8.10 11.08
C ILE A 289 21.96 -8.70 12.39
N GLY A 290 23.23 -9.10 12.41
CA GLY A 290 23.89 -9.57 13.63
C GLY A 290 24.27 -8.40 14.53
N TYR A 291 24.07 -8.53 15.84
CA TYR A 291 24.66 -7.59 16.78
C TYR A 291 26.15 -7.88 16.87
N THR A 292 26.99 -6.94 16.47
CA THR A 292 28.42 -7.03 16.78
C THR A 292 28.53 -7.02 18.29
N ALA A 293 29.03 -8.10 18.90
CA ALA A 293 29.35 -8.12 20.32
C ALA A 293 30.15 -6.86 20.61
N SER A 294 29.55 -5.92 21.31
CA SER A 294 30.16 -4.64 21.63
C SER A 294 31.31 -4.91 22.60
N ARG A 295 32.47 -5.24 22.02
CA ARG A 295 33.87 -5.26 22.46
C ARG A 295 34.25 -5.53 23.93
N GLY A 296 33.37 -6.03 24.81
CA GLY A 296 33.76 -6.18 26.21
C GLY A 296 32.82 -6.95 27.16
N GLY A 297 31.83 -7.69 26.68
CA GLY A 297 30.96 -8.51 27.55
C GLY A 297 31.05 -9.98 27.17
N SER A 298 31.52 -10.84 28.08
CA SER A 298 31.67 -12.27 27.83
C SER A 298 30.31 -12.99 27.79
N ASP A 299 30.20 -13.96 26.87
CA ASP A 299 29.25 -15.08 26.86
C ASP A 299 27.73 -14.86 26.80
N SER A 300 27.21 -13.64 26.57
CA SER A 300 25.80 -13.52 26.17
C SER A 300 25.66 -13.83 24.67
N GLY A 301 25.12 -15.00 24.34
CA GLY A 301 25.00 -15.55 22.99
C GLY A 301 24.69 -14.51 21.91
N SER A 302 25.38 -14.62 20.77
CA SER A 302 25.30 -13.69 19.64
C SER A 302 23.86 -13.53 19.15
N GLY A 303 23.15 -12.55 19.70
CA GLY A 303 21.82 -12.16 19.25
C GLY A 303 21.89 -11.48 17.89
N GLY A 304 20.74 -11.45 17.21
CA GLY A 304 20.56 -10.68 16.00
C GLY A 304 19.09 -10.46 15.71
N LEU A 305 18.85 -9.69 14.65
CA LEU A 305 17.54 -9.26 14.21
C LEU A 305 17.33 -9.69 12.76
N ASP A 306 16.24 -10.44 12.53
CA ASP A 306 15.74 -10.66 11.18
C ASP A 306 14.77 -9.53 10.81
N VAL A 307 15.12 -8.79 9.75
CA VAL A 307 14.31 -7.69 9.22
C VAL A 307 13.64 -8.15 7.94
N TYR A 308 12.33 -7.97 7.88
CA TYR A 308 11.51 -8.33 6.72
C TYR A 308 10.91 -7.07 6.09
N SER A 309 10.68 -7.13 4.79
CA SER A 309 10.06 -6.07 4.00
C SER A 309 9.01 -6.61 3.07
N ALA A 310 7.83 -6.01 3.08
CA ALA A 310 6.83 -6.12 2.03
C ALA A 310 6.81 -4.82 1.22
N ASP A 311 7.50 -4.81 0.08
CA ASP A 311 7.62 -3.65 -0.80
C ASP A 311 6.49 -3.68 -1.83
N VAL A 312 5.55 -2.74 -1.68
CA VAL A 312 4.34 -2.63 -2.51
C VAL A 312 4.67 -2.05 -3.87
N PHE A 313 4.10 -2.63 -4.92
CA PHE A 313 4.18 -2.07 -6.28
C PHE A 313 2.79 -1.87 -6.93
N ALA A 314 1.70 -2.41 -6.39
CA ALA A 314 0.35 -2.02 -6.82
C ALA A 314 -0.69 -2.19 -5.70
N ILE A 315 -1.69 -1.32 -5.68
CA ILE A 315 -2.85 -1.38 -4.79
C ILE A 315 -4.12 -1.15 -5.60
N HIS A 316 -5.05 -2.10 -5.57
CA HIS A 316 -6.38 -1.98 -6.19
C HIS A 316 -7.45 -1.86 -5.12
N VAL A 317 -8.27 -0.81 -5.18
CA VAL A 317 -9.37 -0.60 -4.23
C VAL A 317 -10.56 -1.46 -4.60
N ILE A 318 -10.75 -2.57 -3.88
CA ILE A 318 -11.93 -3.43 -4.00
C ILE A 318 -13.17 -2.74 -3.43
N ARG A 319 -13.00 -2.11 -2.25
CA ARG A 319 -14.07 -1.38 -1.58
C ARG A 319 -13.52 -0.08 -0.99
N PRO A 320 -14.12 1.07 -1.33
CA PRO A 320 -13.70 2.35 -0.77
C PRO A 320 -13.85 2.34 0.76
N PRO A 321 -13.13 3.22 1.47
CA PRO A 321 -13.23 3.28 2.91
C PRO A 321 -14.66 3.62 3.31
N PRO A 322 -15.14 3.13 4.47
CA PRO A 322 -16.42 3.56 4.99
C PRO A 322 -16.41 5.09 5.08
N PRO A 323 -17.54 5.76 4.79
CA PRO A 323 -17.61 7.21 4.98
C PRO A 323 -17.16 7.50 6.40
N SER A 324 -16.16 8.37 6.57
CA SER A 324 -15.65 8.74 7.88
C SER A 324 -16.85 9.08 8.74
N THR A 325 -17.20 8.17 9.65
CA THR A 325 -18.15 8.50 10.69
C THR A 325 -17.40 9.57 11.44
N LEU A 326 -17.89 10.80 11.36
CA LEU A 326 -17.36 11.90 12.17
C LEU A 326 -17.59 11.45 13.63
N SER A 327 -16.67 10.65 14.16
CA SER A 327 -16.49 10.31 15.56
C SER A 327 -15.83 11.47 16.29
N SER A 328 -15.41 12.50 15.52
CA SER A 328 -15.55 13.87 15.94
C SER A 328 -16.95 14.02 16.51
N LEU A 329 -17.02 14.06 17.83
CA LEU A 329 -17.91 14.92 18.59
C LEU A 329 -17.88 16.28 17.86
N ARG A 330 -18.59 16.39 16.73
CA ARG A 330 -18.99 17.64 16.10
C ARG A 330 -19.43 18.41 17.28
N LYS A 331 -18.62 19.40 17.68
CA LYS A 331 -18.80 20.21 18.88
C LYS A 331 -20.29 20.20 19.11
N ARG A 332 -20.79 19.33 20.01
CA ARG A 332 -22.20 19.42 20.37
C ARG A 332 -22.24 20.90 20.71
N LYS A 333 -23.12 21.67 20.09
CA LYS A 333 -23.37 23.02 20.59
C LYS A 333 -23.77 22.73 22.03
N VAL A 334 -22.80 22.76 22.95
CA VAL A 334 -23.00 22.48 24.35
C VAL A 334 -23.88 23.65 24.67
N SER A 335 -25.16 23.36 24.86
CA SER A 335 -26.12 24.38 25.24
C SER A 335 -25.46 25.15 26.38
N MET A 336 -25.22 26.44 26.20
CA MET A 336 -24.70 27.27 27.30
C MET A 336 -25.70 27.34 28.46
N LYS A 337 -26.95 26.90 28.22
CA LYS A 337 -27.95 26.73 29.26
C LYS A 337 -27.84 25.31 29.83
N SER A 338 -27.61 25.25 31.14
CA SER A 338 -27.66 24.02 31.93
C SER A 338 -29.01 23.32 31.71
N PRO A 339 -29.04 22.00 31.42
CA PRO A 339 -30.28 21.24 31.35
C PRO A 339 -30.99 21.13 32.71
N VAL A 340 -30.41 21.71 33.78
CA VAL A 340 -30.89 21.64 35.17
C VAL A 340 -31.28 23.02 35.72
N THR A 341 -31.62 24.00 34.87
CA THR A 341 -32.27 25.23 35.36
C THR A 341 -33.77 25.01 35.53
N THR A 342 -34.09 24.43 36.69
CA THR A 342 -35.26 24.59 37.57
C THR A 342 -36.70 24.54 37.02
N PRO A 343 -37.60 23.85 37.74
CA PRO A 343 -39.02 23.80 37.40
C PRO A 343 -39.64 25.19 37.50
N ILE A 344 -40.30 25.59 36.41
CA ILE A 344 -41.19 26.74 36.32
C ILE A 344 -42.24 26.62 37.43
N LYS A 345 -42.04 27.35 38.55
CA LYS A 345 -43.10 27.60 39.52
C LYS A 345 -44.15 28.46 38.82
N ARG A 346 -45.26 27.81 38.45
CA ARG A 346 -46.51 28.46 38.00
C ARG A 346 -46.89 29.55 39.01
N ARG A 347 -46.66 30.81 38.67
CA ARG A 347 -47.44 31.92 39.24
C ARG A 347 -48.67 32.09 38.37
N ARG A 348 -49.79 31.51 38.82
CA ARG A 348 -51.11 32.01 38.45
C ARG A 348 -51.18 33.45 38.97
N VAL A 349 -51.19 34.42 38.07
CA VAL A 349 -51.73 35.75 38.36
C VAL A 349 -52.89 35.95 37.40
N VAL A 350 -54.07 35.99 38.00
CA VAL A 350 -55.36 36.35 37.42
C VAL A 350 -55.45 37.87 37.46
N VAL A 351 -55.58 38.55 36.33
CA VAL A 351 -56.29 39.85 36.17
C VAL A 351 -56.54 40.10 34.66
N PRO A 352 -57.50 40.95 34.24
CA PRO A 352 -58.75 40.51 33.65
C PRO A 352 -59.03 41.15 32.28
N VAL A 353 -60.17 40.75 31.72
CA VAL A 353 -60.94 41.40 30.65
C VAL A 353 -60.92 42.94 30.77
N ILE A 354 -60.29 43.66 29.82
CA ILE A 354 -60.80 44.88 29.14
C ILE A 354 -59.94 45.13 27.88
N LEU A 355 -60.48 44.88 26.69
CA LEU A 355 -60.52 45.81 25.54
C LEU A 355 -61.05 45.06 24.29
N SER A 356 -62.36 44.78 24.31
CA SER A 356 -63.17 44.99 23.13
C SER A 356 -63.11 46.48 22.80
N TYR A 357 -63.11 46.83 21.51
CA TYR A 357 -62.97 48.19 20.93
C TYR A 357 -61.55 48.70 20.79
N LEU A 358 -60.85 48.21 19.76
CA LEU A 358 -60.11 49.09 18.84
C LEU A 358 -59.76 48.31 17.56
N VAL A 359 -60.27 48.83 16.44
CA VAL A 359 -59.80 48.62 15.07
C VAL A 359 -60.35 47.38 14.33
N ASN A 360 -61.66 47.45 14.12
CA ASN A 360 -62.35 47.03 12.89
C ASN A 360 -62.03 47.99 11.71
N PHE A 361 -60.79 48.44 11.56
CA PHE A 361 -60.48 49.57 10.67
C PHE A 361 -59.03 49.54 10.17
N LEU A 362 -58.64 48.53 9.37
CA LEU A 362 -57.61 48.65 8.33
C LEU A 362 -57.32 47.27 7.69
N LEU A 363 -57.59 47.19 6.39
CA LEU A 363 -57.11 46.21 5.40
C LEU A 363 -57.99 44.97 5.21
N GLY A 364 -58.84 45.08 4.18
CA GLY A 364 -59.82 44.11 3.73
C GLY A 364 -59.29 42.96 2.85
N PRO A 365 -60.20 42.28 2.13
CA PRO A 365 -59.97 40.96 1.56
C PRO A 365 -59.20 41.04 0.22
N PHE A 366 -58.05 40.36 0.15
CA PHE A 366 -57.38 40.08 -1.12
C PHE A 366 -58.02 38.86 -1.77
N GLN A 367 -58.72 39.09 -2.89
CA GLN A 367 -59.35 38.08 -3.72
C GLN A 367 -58.33 37.25 -4.50
N LEU A 368 -58.62 35.96 -4.60
CA LEU A 368 -57.99 34.95 -5.45
C LEU A 368 -58.24 35.23 -6.93
N SER A 369 -57.21 35.05 -7.77
CA SER A 369 -57.32 34.93 -9.22
C SER A 369 -56.44 33.77 -9.70
N SER A 370 -57.09 32.69 -10.11
CA SER A 370 -56.50 31.57 -10.86
C SER A 370 -56.51 31.87 -12.36
N PRO A 371 -55.60 31.27 -13.15
CA PRO A 371 -55.93 30.84 -14.51
C PRO A 371 -55.69 29.34 -14.66
N VAL A 372 -56.74 28.53 -14.90
CA VAL A 372 -57.24 28.09 -16.22
C VAL A 372 -56.20 27.29 -17.00
N LEU A 373 -56.35 25.97 -16.93
CA LEU A 373 -55.89 24.99 -17.93
C LEU A 373 -56.74 25.12 -19.19
N SER A 374 -56.13 24.90 -20.36
CA SER A 374 -56.70 24.11 -21.47
C SER A 374 -55.62 23.81 -22.54
N PRO A 375 -55.81 22.76 -23.36
CA PRO A 375 -54.75 21.94 -23.95
C PRO A 375 -54.06 22.50 -25.19
#